data_AF-A0A7D5CXA7-F1
#
_entry.id   AF-A0A7D5CXA7-F1
#
_cell.length_a   1.000
_cell.length_b   1.000
_cell.length_c   1.000
_cell.angle_alpha   90.00
_cell.angle_beta   90.00
_cell.angle_gamma   90.00
#
_symmetry.space_group_name_H-M   'P 1'
#
loop_
_entity.id
_entity.type
_entity.pdbx_description
1 polymer ?
#
loop_
_entity_poly.entity_id
_entity_poly.type
_entity_poly.pdbx_seq_one_letter_code
_entity_poly.pdbx_strand_id
1 'polypeptide(L)'
;MRQKENTADDSRTEQLKNEMAALEELREELEQAESIGDTRLSELFHEARTADTDIYSGATCILGLEDEAYPTDVIKTRPGEHLRDNPGFAAVSCPAKPFMTSERFVDIVDEQLWSIIDSKQNTLMTLQD
;
A
#
# COMPACT_ATOMS: atom_id res chain seq x y z
N MET A 1 -29.88 -26.01 6.83
CA MET A 1 -28.92 -25.42 5.87
C MET A 1 -28.37 -24.10 6.44
N ARG A 2 -27.50 -24.13 7.47
CA ARG A 2 -26.90 -22.94 8.11
C ARG A 2 -25.37 -22.97 8.15
N GLN A 3 -24.73 -23.89 7.43
CA GLN A 3 -23.27 -24.09 7.49
C GLN A 3 -22.48 -23.31 6.44
N LYS A 4 -23.13 -22.55 5.54
CA LYS A 4 -22.44 -21.83 4.47
C LYS A 4 -22.09 -20.37 4.81
N GLU A 5 -22.79 -19.75 5.76
CA GLU A 5 -22.52 -18.35 6.16
C GLU A 5 -21.27 -18.25 7.07
N ASN A 6 -21.16 -19.08 8.11
CA ASN A 6 -20.00 -19.02 9.02
C ASN A 6 -18.63 -19.19 8.33
N THR A 7 -18.52 -20.06 7.32
CA THR A 7 -17.24 -20.33 6.64
C THR A 7 -16.74 -19.13 5.82
N ALA A 8 -17.65 -18.31 5.30
CA ALA A 8 -17.29 -17.16 4.47
C ALA A 8 -16.78 -16.00 5.33
N ASP A 9 -17.39 -15.76 6.49
CA ASP A 9 -16.97 -14.72 7.43
C ASP A 9 -15.64 -15.08 8.12
N ASP A 10 -15.43 -16.36 8.45
CA ASP A 10 -14.15 -16.86 8.95
C ASP A 10 -13.03 -16.69 7.91
N SER A 11 -13.30 -17.03 6.64
CA SER A 11 -12.32 -16.87 5.56
C SER A 11 -11.97 -15.41 5.29
N ARG A 12 -12.93 -14.49 5.37
CA ARG A 12 -12.69 -13.06 5.14
C ARG A 12 -11.95 -12.42 6.31
N THR A 13 -12.25 -12.86 7.52
CA THR A 13 -11.55 -12.44 8.75
C THR A 13 -10.08 -12.80 8.71
N GLU A 14 -9.75 -14.06 8.39
CA GLU A 14 -8.36 -14.50 8.28
C GLU A 14 -7.63 -13.79 7.13
N GLN A 15 -8.31 -13.58 6.00
CA GLN A 15 -7.75 -12.80 4.90
C GLN A 15 -7.37 -11.38 5.35
N LEU A 16 -8.25 -10.65 6.04
CA LEU A 16 -7.97 -9.30 6.49
C LEU A 16 -6.78 -9.23 7.46
N LYS A 17 -6.66 -10.21 8.37
CA LYS A 17 -5.52 -10.30 9.29
C LYS A 17 -4.21 -10.52 8.53
N ASN A 18 -4.19 -11.41 7.55
CA ASN A 18 -3.01 -11.66 6.73
C ASN A 18 -2.63 -10.41 5.91
N GLU A 19 -3.60 -9.77 5.28
CA GLU A 19 -3.39 -8.52 4.53
C GLU A 19 -2.82 -7.41 5.43
N MET A 20 -3.27 -7.31 6.68
CA MET A 20 -2.73 -6.33 7.64
C MET A 20 -1.30 -6.67 8.06
N ALA A 21 -1.01 -7.92 8.40
CA ALA A 21 0.33 -8.35 8.80
C ALA A 21 1.35 -8.11 7.68
N ALA A 22 0.96 -8.41 6.43
CA ALA A 22 1.75 -8.12 5.23
C ALA A 22 2.08 -6.63 5.07
N LEU A 23 1.12 -5.74 5.35
CA LEU A 23 1.34 -4.29 5.30
C LEU A 23 2.22 -3.80 6.45
N GLU A 24 2.09 -4.38 7.65
CA GLU A 24 2.95 -4.07 8.81
C GLU A 24 4.40 -4.44 8.54
N GLU A 25 4.66 -5.62 7.95
CA GLU A 25 6.01 -6.04 7.55
C GLU A 25 6.64 -5.04 6.56
N LEU A 26 5.86 -4.59 5.57
CA LEU A 26 6.35 -3.59 4.61
C LEU A 26 6.67 -2.23 5.28
N ARG A 27 5.90 -1.83 6.30
CA ARG A 27 6.20 -0.61 7.08
C ARG A 27 7.49 -0.77 7.87
N GLU A 28 7.68 -1.90 8.55
CA GLU A 28 8.90 -2.19 9.30
C GLU A 28 10.14 -2.21 8.39
N GLU A 29 10.02 -2.76 7.17
CA GLU A 29 11.08 -2.70 6.17
C GLU A 29 11.49 -1.27 5.84
N LEU A 30 10.52 -0.36 5.62
CA LEU A 30 10.79 1.04 5.32
C LEU A 30 11.43 1.79 6.49
N GLU A 31 10.99 1.51 7.72
CA GLU A 31 11.52 2.14 8.93
C GLU A 31 12.98 1.72 9.21
N GLN A 32 13.31 0.45 8.93
CA GLN A 32 14.63 -0.12 9.21
C GLN A 32 15.63 0.06 8.07
N ALA A 33 15.18 0.47 6.88
CA ALA A 33 16.02 0.60 5.71
C ALA A 33 17.10 1.67 5.87
N GLU A 34 18.37 1.29 5.72
CA GLU A 34 19.48 2.24 5.60
C GLU A 34 19.40 3.06 4.29
N SER A 35 18.75 2.50 3.27
CA SER A 35 18.58 3.08 1.95
C SER A 35 17.29 2.58 1.30
N ILE A 36 16.50 3.52 0.77
CA ILE A 36 15.25 3.19 0.05
C ILE A 36 15.52 2.40 -1.23
N GLY A 37 16.72 2.54 -1.81
CA GLY A 37 17.13 1.78 -2.98
C GLY A 37 17.16 0.26 -2.76
N ASP A 38 17.23 -0.17 -1.50
CA ASP A 38 17.29 -1.58 -1.11
C ASP A 38 15.93 -2.13 -0.65
N THR A 39 14.88 -1.32 -0.71
CA THR A 39 13.52 -1.70 -0.33
C THR A 39 12.69 -2.17 -1.53
N ARG A 40 11.61 -2.88 -1.24
CA ARG A 40 10.57 -3.26 -2.23
C ARG A 40 9.97 -2.03 -2.93
N LEU A 41 9.96 -0.86 -2.29
CA LEU A 41 9.38 0.37 -2.85
C LEU A 41 10.41 1.31 -3.51
N SER A 42 11.62 0.81 -3.78
CA SER A 42 12.68 1.57 -4.47
C SER A 42 12.24 2.13 -5.82
N GLU A 43 11.46 1.38 -6.59
CA GLU A 43 10.94 1.82 -7.89
C GLU A 43 9.93 2.95 -7.75
N LEU A 44 9.01 2.86 -6.78
CA LEU A 44 8.08 3.96 -6.48
C LEU A 44 8.82 5.24 -6.12
N PHE A 45 9.84 5.13 -5.28
CA PHE A 45 10.68 6.27 -4.92
C PHE A 45 11.42 6.85 -6.13
N HIS A 46 11.97 5.99 -6.99
CA HIS A 46 12.66 6.41 -8.20
C HIS A 46 11.72 7.17 -9.15
N GLU A 47 10.53 6.62 -9.39
CA GLU A 47 9.57 7.21 -10.32
C GLU A 47 8.99 8.52 -9.79
N ALA A 48 8.64 8.60 -8.50
CA ALA A 48 8.18 9.86 -7.89
C ALA A 48 9.26 10.95 -7.93
N ARG A 49 10.54 10.58 -7.81
CA ARG A 49 11.66 11.53 -7.83
C ARG A 49 12.04 12.00 -9.24
N THR A 50 11.80 11.17 -10.26
CA THR A 50 12.21 11.43 -11.65
C THR A 50 11.04 11.80 -12.56
N ALA A 51 9.80 11.75 -12.06
CA ALA A 51 8.61 12.18 -12.79
C ALA A 51 8.74 13.64 -13.26
N ASP A 52 8.39 13.85 -14.53
CA ASP A 52 8.24 15.18 -15.11
C ASP A 52 7.02 15.87 -14.47
N THR A 53 7.28 16.86 -13.62
CA THR A 53 6.24 17.58 -12.87
C THR A 53 5.32 18.42 -13.75
N ASP A 54 5.69 18.67 -15.00
CA ASP A 54 4.82 19.36 -15.96
C ASP A 54 3.72 18.42 -16.52
N ILE A 55 3.93 17.11 -16.42
CA ILE A 55 3.03 16.08 -16.98
C ILE A 55 2.36 15.26 -15.87
N TYR A 56 3.10 14.91 -14.82
CA TYR A 56 2.70 13.95 -13.81
C TYR A 56 2.59 14.61 -12.44
N SER A 57 1.55 14.23 -11.69
CA SER A 57 1.36 14.61 -10.30
C SER A 57 2.08 13.69 -9.31
N GLY A 58 2.41 12.46 -9.73
CA GLY A 58 3.08 11.50 -8.87
C GLY A 58 3.32 10.16 -9.52
N ALA A 59 3.66 9.20 -8.68
CA ALA A 59 3.70 7.79 -9.00
C ALA A 59 2.89 7.02 -7.96
N THR A 60 2.26 5.93 -8.37
CA THR A 60 1.50 5.05 -7.49
C THR A 60 1.99 3.63 -7.68
N CYS A 61 2.29 2.95 -6.58
CA CYS A 61 2.58 1.53 -6.56
C CYS A 61 1.31 0.78 -6.18
N ILE A 62 0.95 -0.22 -6.99
CA ILE A 62 -0.04 -1.22 -6.63
C ILE A 62 0.67 -2.33 -5.85
N LEU A 63 0.12 -2.69 -4.70
CA LEU A 63 0.60 -3.73 -3.82
C LEU A 63 -0.35 -4.94 -3.92
N GLY A 64 0.19 -6.11 -4.22
CA GLY A 64 -0.50 -7.38 -4.00
C GLY A 64 -0.44 -7.73 -2.52
N LEU A 65 -1.57 -8.20 -1.97
CA LEU A 65 -1.70 -8.60 -0.57
C LEU A 65 -2.12 -10.07 -0.51
N GLU A 66 -1.15 -10.95 -0.66
CA GLU A 66 -1.32 -12.40 -0.50
C GLU A 66 -0.76 -12.81 0.88
N ASP A 67 0.37 -13.53 0.91
CA ASP A 67 1.08 -13.88 2.15
C ASP A 67 2.00 -12.75 2.63
N GLU A 68 2.44 -11.89 1.71
CA GLU A 68 3.25 -10.70 1.97
C GLU A 68 2.75 -9.52 1.11
N ALA A 69 3.17 -8.31 1.45
CA ALA A 69 2.92 -7.13 0.62
C ALA A 69 4.06 -6.99 -0.38
N TYR A 70 3.73 -7.01 -1.67
CA TYR A 70 4.72 -6.91 -2.74
C TYR A 70 4.26 -5.93 -3.82
N PRO A 71 5.18 -5.13 -4.37
CA PRO A 71 4.90 -4.23 -5.48
C PRO A 71 4.56 -5.05 -6.74
N THR A 72 3.41 -4.80 -7.34
CA THR A 72 3.02 -5.43 -8.61
C THR A 72 3.31 -4.54 -9.80
N ASP A 73 3.08 -3.23 -9.66
CA ASP A 73 3.27 -2.25 -10.72
C ASP A 73 3.50 -0.86 -10.12
N VAL A 74 4.26 -0.02 -10.82
CA VAL A 74 4.50 1.39 -10.47
C VAL A 74 4.12 2.25 -11.67
N ILE A 75 3.11 3.10 -11.47
CA ILE A 75 2.49 3.87 -12.54
C ILE A 75 2.64 5.35 -12.24
N LYS A 76 3.14 6.13 -13.20
CA LYS A 76 3.08 7.60 -13.11
C LYS A 76 1.64 8.07 -13.26
N THR A 77 1.17 8.87 -12.32
CA THR A 77 -0.19 9.40 -12.31
C THR A 77 -0.20 10.85 -12.76
N ARG A 78 -1.21 11.20 -13.56
CA ARG A 78 -1.50 12.57 -13.96
C ARG A 78 -2.50 13.23 -13.01
N PRO A 79 -2.56 14.57 -12.98
CA PRO A 79 -3.59 15.27 -12.22
C PRO A 79 -5.00 14.79 -12.58
N GLY A 80 -5.75 14.34 -11.56
CA GLY A 80 -7.12 13.83 -11.72
C GLY A 80 -7.23 12.36 -12.13
N GLU A 81 -6.13 11.64 -12.30
CA GLU A 81 -6.15 10.18 -12.44
C GLU A 81 -6.37 9.54 -11.06
N HIS A 82 -7.39 8.68 -10.98
CA HIS A 82 -7.67 7.88 -9.81
C HIS A 82 -7.53 6.40 -10.17
N LEU A 83 -6.64 5.71 -9.47
CA LEU A 83 -6.58 4.26 -9.53
C LEU A 83 -7.69 3.69 -8.66
N ARG A 84 -8.35 2.62 -9.13
CA ARG A 84 -9.44 1.99 -8.38
C ARG A 84 -8.86 1.01 -7.39
N ASP A 85 -9.37 1.06 -6.17
CA ASP A 85 -9.11 0.04 -5.16
C ASP A 85 -9.76 -1.28 -5.58
N ASN A 86 -8.99 -2.37 -5.55
CA ASN A 86 -9.49 -3.73 -5.74
C ASN A 86 -9.28 -4.54 -4.46
N PRO A 87 -10.21 -5.44 -4.10
CA PRO A 87 -9.99 -6.36 -3.00
C PRO A 87 -8.78 -7.25 -3.27
N GLY A 88 -7.90 -7.40 -2.28
CA GLY A 88 -6.61 -8.10 -2.41
C GLY A 88 -5.46 -7.23 -2.93
N PHE A 89 -5.74 -5.96 -3.25
CA PHE A 89 -4.72 -4.99 -3.61
C PHE A 89 -4.77 -3.78 -2.68
N ALA A 90 -3.62 -3.14 -2.50
CA ALA A 90 -3.51 -1.80 -1.93
C ALA A 90 -2.80 -0.88 -2.94
N ALA A 91 -2.93 0.42 -2.75
CA ALA A 91 -2.20 1.39 -3.55
C ALA A 91 -1.55 2.41 -2.63
N VAL A 92 -0.26 2.67 -2.86
CA VAL A 92 0.49 3.74 -2.17
C VAL A 92 1.02 4.71 -3.20
N SER A 93 0.76 6.00 -2.99
CA SER A 93 1.08 7.04 -3.95
C SER A 93 2.10 8.00 -3.39
N CYS A 94 3.01 8.47 -4.24
CA CYS A 94 4.01 9.44 -3.85
C CYS A 94 3.99 10.61 -4.85
N PRO A 95 3.93 11.87 -4.38
CA PRO A 95 3.87 13.02 -5.27
C PRO A 95 5.14 13.16 -6.10
N ALA A 96 4.99 13.66 -7.32
CA ALA A 96 6.11 13.93 -8.22
C ALA A 96 6.90 15.08 -7.60
N LYS A 97 8.10 14.77 -7.11
CA LYS A 97 8.94 15.76 -6.41
C LYS A 97 10.40 15.52 -6.72
N PRO A 98 11.00 16.36 -7.59
CA PRO A 98 12.43 16.37 -7.78
C PRO A 98 13.15 16.53 -6.44
N PHE A 99 14.22 15.77 -6.25
CA PHE A 99 15.03 15.78 -5.03
C PHE A 99 14.28 15.37 -3.75
N MET A 100 13.23 14.54 -3.85
CA MET A 100 12.63 13.91 -2.68
C MET A 100 13.69 13.16 -1.86
N THR A 101 13.71 13.40 -0.55
CA THR A 101 14.55 12.67 0.40
C THR A 101 13.93 11.33 0.74
N SER A 102 14.76 10.37 1.11
CA SER A 102 14.32 9.06 1.59
C SER A 102 13.39 9.18 2.80
N GLU A 103 13.72 10.02 3.77
CA GLU A 103 12.89 10.29 4.95
C GLU A 103 11.49 10.79 4.55
N ARG A 104 11.42 11.77 3.62
CA ARG A 104 10.14 12.29 3.18
C ARG A 104 9.32 11.26 2.41
N PHE A 105 9.98 10.38 1.66
CA PHE A 105 9.31 9.27 0.99
C PHE A 105 8.70 8.31 2.01
N VAL A 106 9.46 7.90 3.02
CA VAL A 106 9.01 7.03 4.10
C VAL A 106 7.82 7.65 4.81
N ASP A 107 7.88 8.93 5.23
CA ASP A 107 6.75 9.59 5.89
C ASP A 107 5.44 9.49 5.09
N ILE A 108 5.51 9.75 3.78
CA ILE A 108 4.34 9.76 2.90
C ILE A 108 3.75 8.36 2.74
N VAL A 109 4.62 7.37 2.55
CA VAL A 109 4.19 6.00 2.31
C VAL A 109 3.72 5.36 3.61
N ASP A 110 4.42 5.59 4.73
CA ASP A 110 4.06 5.07 6.05
C ASP A 110 2.67 5.56 6.50
N GLU A 111 2.38 6.85 6.31
CA GLU A 111 1.07 7.43 6.61
C GLU A 111 -0.05 6.73 5.82
N GLN A 112 0.18 6.43 4.54
CA GLN A 112 -0.78 5.72 3.71
C GLN A 112 -0.94 4.26 4.11
N LEU A 113 0.17 3.55 4.35
CA LEU A 113 0.13 2.15 4.81
C LEU A 113 -0.63 2.05 6.13
N TRP A 114 -0.37 2.96 7.07
CA TRP A 114 -1.10 3.04 8.33
C TRP A 114 -2.60 3.29 8.12
N SER A 115 -2.96 4.23 7.25
CA SER A 115 -4.38 4.50 6.93
C SER A 115 -5.09 3.28 6.30
N ILE A 116 -4.39 2.50 5.48
CA ILE A 116 -4.93 1.27 4.88
C ILE A 116 -5.13 0.20 5.95
N ILE A 117 -4.15 0.00 6.84
CA ILE A 117 -4.23 -0.93 7.97
C ILE A 117 -5.41 -0.56 8.88
N ASP A 118 -5.55 0.71 9.25
CA ASP A 118 -6.65 1.19 10.10
C ASP A 118 -8.02 0.94 9.44
N SER A 119 -8.14 1.21 8.14
CA SER A 119 -9.37 0.93 7.38
C SER A 119 -9.73 -0.57 7.38
N LYS A 120 -8.73 -1.45 7.21
CA LYS A 120 -8.93 -2.91 7.28
C LYS A 120 -9.31 -3.35 8.70
N GLN A 121 -8.69 -2.79 9.73
CA GLN A 121 -9.00 -3.08 11.12
C GLN A 121 -10.43 -2.67 11.48
N ASN A 122 -10.88 -1.50 11.03
CA ASN A 122 -12.27 -1.07 11.19
C ASN A 122 -13.25 -2.03 10.49
N THR A 123 -12.90 -2.50 9.30
CA THR A 123 -13.70 -3.51 8.59
C THR A 123 -13.74 -4.84 9.35
N LEU A 124 -12.60 -5.27 9.89
CA LEU A 124 -12.52 -6.49 10.70
C LEU A 124 -13.41 -6.40 11.96
N MET A 125 -13.41 -5.26 12.66
CA MET A 125 -14.27 -5.05 13.82
C MET A 125 -15.75 -5.16 13.43
N THR A 126 -16.17 -4.59 12.30
CA THR A 126 -17.57 -4.67 11.84
C THR A 126 -18.02 -6.09 11.45
N LEU A 127 -17.11 -7.01 11.18
CA LEU A 127 -17.43 -8.41 10.87
C LEU A 127 -17.55 -9.29 12.13
N GLN A 128 -17.06 -8.80 13.28
CA GLN A 128 -17.05 -9.53 14.56
C GLN A 128 -18.23 -9.17 15.46
N ASP A 129 -18.95 -8.08 15.16
CA ASP A 129 -20.16 -7.61 15.85
C ASP A 129 -21.45 -8.26 15.32
#